data_AF-A0A5C8EDG6-F1
#
_entry.id   AF-A0A5C8EDG6-F1
#
_cell.length_a   1.000
_cell.length_b   1.000
_cell.length_c   1.000
_cell.angle_alpha   90.00
_cell.angle_beta   90.00
_cell.angle_gamma   90.00
#
_symmetry.space_group_name_H-M   'P 1'
#
loop_
_entity.id
_entity.type
_entity.pdbx_description
1 polymer ?
#
loop_
_entity_poly.entity_id
_entity_poly.type
_entity_poly.pdbx_seq_one_letter_code
_entity_poly.pdbx_strand_id
1 'polypeptide(L)' 'MAYSTYKCTKCGTNYSSSQRPLNGTCSKGGGHTWWKRPANPKYVNWRCSKCGTSYSSSDHPLKGTCSKGGGHTWRKN' A
#
# COMPACT_ATOMS: atom_id res chain seq x y z
N MET A 1 2.08 -23.71 -4.61
CA MET A 1 1.61 -22.46 -5.26
C MET A 1 2.32 -21.27 -4.65
N ALA A 2 2.80 -20.31 -5.46
CA ALA A 2 3.40 -19.08 -4.94
C ALA A 2 2.30 -18.14 -4.41
N TYR A 3 2.20 -17.96 -3.09
CA TYR A 3 1.33 -16.96 -2.50
C TYR A 3 2.00 -15.58 -2.61
N SER A 4 1.22 -14.57 -2.97
CA SER A 4 1.67 -13.17 -2.94
C SER A 4 0.99 -12.46 -1.77
N THR A 5 1.76 -11.75 -0.97
CA THR A 5 1.20 -10.92 0.10
C THR A 5 0.81 -9.57 -0.50
N TYR A 6 -0.45 -9.17 -0.33
CA TYR A 6 -0.96 -7.88 -0.73
C TYR A 6 -1.28 -7.06 0.52
N LYS A 7 -0.95 -5.77 0.49
CA LYS A 7 -1.30 -4.84 1.55
C LYS A 7 -2.29 -3.82 1.04
N CYS A 8 -3.36 -3.61 1.78
CA CYS A 8 -4.34 -2.56 1.50
C CYS A 8 -3.70 -1.21 1.79
N THR A 9 -3.56 -0.36 0.76
CA THR A 9 -2.98 0.98 0.90
C THR A 9 -3.93 1.97 1.60
N LYS A 10 -5.21 1.61 1.77
CA LYS A 10 -6.22 2.43 2.47
C LYS A 10 -6.28 2.12 3.97
N CYS A 11 -6.28 0.84 4.34
CA CYS A 11 -6.52 0.41 5.72
C CYS A 11 -5.33 -0.29 6.38
N GLY A 12 -4.33 -0.72 5.61
CA GLY A 12 -3.15 -1.44 6.10
C GLY A 12 -3.32 -2.93 6.34
N THR A 13 -4.51 -3.47 6.06
CA THR A 13 -4.77 -4.91 6.11
C THR A 13 -3.86 -5.67 5.15
N ASN A 14 -3.23 -6.72 5.63
CA ASN A 14 -2.49 -7.66 4.80
C ASN A 14 -3.41 -8.79 4.35
N TYR A 15 -3.29 -9.20 3.09
CA TYR A 15 -4.06 -10.27 2.47
C TYR A 15 -3.13 -11.12 1.62
N SER A 16 -2.93 -12.37 2.01
CA SER A 16 -2.10 -13.31 1.27
C SER A 16 -2.98 -14.15 0.35
N SER A 17 -2.72 -14.08 -0.95
CA SER A 17 -3.46 -14.89 -1.92
C SER A 17 -2.57 -15.22 -3.11
N SER A 18 -2.85 -16.35 -3.75
CA SER A 18 -2.25 -16.74 -5.02
C SER A 18 -2.67 -15.83 -6.17
N GLN A 19 -3.82 -15.15 -6.05
CA GLN A 19 -4.35 -14.24 -7.06
C GLN A 19 -4.49 -12.83 -6.51
N ARG A 20 -4.48 -11.85 -7.43
CA ARG A 20 -4.58 -10.44 -7.06
C ARG A 20 -5.99 -10.16 -6.51
N PRO A 21 -6.12 -9.70 -5.26
CA PRO A 21 -7.43 -9.43 -4.67
C PRO A 21 -8.17 -8.35 -5.45
N LEU A 22 -9.48 -8.54 -5.61
CA LEU A 22 -10.36 -7.54 -6.17
C LEU A 22 -10.42 -6.32 -5.24
N ASN A 23 -10.73 -5.14 -5.79
CA ASN A 23 -10.81 -3.94 -4.96
C ASN A 23 -11.87 -4.07 -3.85
N GLY A 24 -12.88 -4.93 -4.02
CA GLY A 24 -13.95 -5.17 -3.05
C GLY A 24 -13.65 -6.23 -1.97
N THR A 25 -12.57 -7.02 -2.06
CA THR A 25 -12.28 -8.08 -1.06
C THR A 25 -11.71 -7.56 0.27
N CYS A 26 -11.67 -6.25 0.49
CA CYS A 26 -11.22 -5.73 1.78
C CYS A 26 -12.37 -5.75 2.80
N SER A 27 -12.09 -6.28 4.00
CA SER A 27 -13.04 -6.45 5.11
C SER A 27 -13.72 -5.15 5.58
N LYS A 28 -13.20 -3.99 5.18
CA LYS A 28 -13.75 -2.66 5.50
C LYS A 28 -14.79 -2.16 4.49
N GLY A 29 -15.02 -2.88 3.38
CA GLY A 29 -15.94 -2.48 2.31
C GLY A 29 -15.42 -1.28 1.49
N GLY A 30 -15.80 -1.22 0.21
CA GLY A 30 -15.41 -0.14 -0.72
C GLY A 30 -14.17 -0.44 -1.56
N GLY A 31 -13.96 0.33 -2.63
CA GLY A 31 -12.90 0.13 -3.62
C GLY A 31 -11.49 0.35 -3.03
N HIS A 32 -10.90 -0.71 -2.50
CA HIS A 32 -9.62 -0.67 -1.80
C HIS A 32 -8.48 -1.06 -2.73
N THR A 33 -7.48 -0.20 -2.83
CA THR A 33 -6.32 -0.44 -3.69
C THR A 33 -5.30 -1.30 -2.97
N TRP A 34 -4.97 -2.44 -3.58
CA TRP A 34 -4.01 -3.41 -3.07
C TRP A 34 -2.61 -3.18 -3.66
N TRP A 35 -1.62 -3.09 -2.79
CA TRP A 35 -0.22 -3.08 -3.17
C TRP A 35 0.37 -4.48 -2.97
N LYS A 36 0.98 -5.05 -4.01
CA LYS A 36 1.67 -6.34 -3.90
C LYS A 36 2.99 -6.13 -3.17
N ARG A 37 3.17 -6.77 -2.02
CA ARG A 37 4.45 -6.82 -1.32
C ARG A 37 5.42 -7.66 -2.16
N PRO A 38 6.59 -7.12 -2.52
CA PRO A 38 7.64 -7.92 -3.13
C PRO A 38 8.15 -8.95 -2.12
N ALA A 39 8.57 -10.12 -2.61
CA ALA A 39 9.14 -11.16 -1.76
C ALA A 39 10.40 -10.69 -1.01
N ASN A 40 11.13 -9.74 -1.61
CA ASN A 40 12.30 -9.11 -0.99
C ASN A 40 12.04 -7.59 -0.83
N PRO A 41 11.51 -7.16 0.33
CA PRO A 41 11.14 -5.76 0.56
C PRO A 41 12.40 -4.91 0.77
N LYS A 42 12.84 -4.23 -0.28
CA LYS A 42 13.92 -3.24 -0.20
C LYS A 42 13.39 -1.92 0.34
N TYR A 43 14.18 -1.26 1.19
CA TYR A 43 13.91 0.10 1.61
C TYR A 43 13.85 1.01 0.39
N VAL A 44 12.69 1.62 0.16
CA VAL A 44 12.48 2.59 -0.90
C VAL A 44 11.97 3.88 -0.30
N ASN A 45 12.35 5.00 -0.92
CA ASN A 45 11.85 6.29 -0.51
C ASN A 45 10.50 6.54 -1.18
N TRP A 46 9.43 6.53 -0.39
CA TRP A 46 8.10 6.83 -0.86
C TRP A 46 7.86 8.32 -0.78
N ARG A 47 7.59 8.94 -1.92
CA ARG A 47 7.24 10.35 -1.99
C ARG A 47 5.75 10.53 -2.20
N CYS A 48 5.13 11.31 -1.32
CA CYS A 48 3.74 11.71 -1.46
C CYS A 48 3.60 12.58 -2.72
N SER A 49 2.75 12.18 -3.65
CA SER A 49 2.58 12.93 -4.93
C SER A 49 1.90 14.28 -4.75
N LYS A 50 1.19 14.48 -3.63
CA LYS A 50 0.46 15.71 -3.30
C LYS A 50 1.32 16.67 -2.47
N CYS A 51 1.98 16.16 -1.44
CA CYS A 51 2.62 16.99 -0.42
C CYS A 51 4.14 17.05 -0.55
N GLY A 52 4.75 16.20 -1.38
CA GLY A 52 6.21 16.10 -1.49
C GLY A 52 6.89 15.44 -0.29
N THR A 53 6.15 15.03 0.75
CA THR A 53 6.69 14.31 1.91
C THR A 53 7.36 13.01 1.48
N SER A 54 8.58 12.80 1.96
CA SER A 54 9.36 11.58 1.75
C SER A 54 9.23 10.66 2.96
N TYR A 55 9.00 9.37 2.72
CA TYR A 55 8.86 8.34 3.72
C TYR A 55 9.65 7.10 3.30
N SER A 56 10.79 6.88 3.93
CA SER A 56 11.62 5.70 3.67
C SER A 56 11.02 4.49 4.37
N SER A 57 10.56 3.52 3.59
CA SER A 57 10.07 2.26 4.13
C SER A 57 10.22 1.15 3.11
N SER A 58 10.42 -0.06 3.61
CA SER A 58 10.44 -1.28 2.80
C SER A 58 9.04 -1.68 2.31
N ASP A 59 8.00 -1.08 2.87
CA ASP A 59 6.61 -1.41 2.60
C ASP A 59 5.82 -0.17 2.14
N HIS A 60 4.75 -0.35 1.35
CA HIS A 60 3.97 0.78 0.84
C HIS A 60 3.22 1.46 1.99
N PRO A 61 3.43 2.77 2.21
CA PRO A 61 2.76 3.54 3.24
C PRO A 61 1.25 3.63 2.98
N LEU A 62 0.47 3.81 4.04
CA LEU A 62 -0.97 3.99 3.88
C LEU A 62 -1.25 5.37 3.32
N LYS A 63 -2.36 5.50 2.62
CA LYS A 63 -2.85 6.80 2.16
C LYS A 63 -2.96 7.81 3.31
N GLY A 64 -3.35 7.34 4.50
CA GLY A 64 -3.43 8.14 5.72
C GLY A 64 -2.10 8.40 6.44
N THR A 65 -0.98 7.80 6.02
CA THR A 65 0.33 8.01 6.64
C THR A 65 0.90 9.40 6.34
N CYS A 66 0.30 10.17 5.43
CA CYS A 66 0.81 11.50 5.09
C CYS A 66 0.50 12.49 6.22
N SER A 67 1.53 13.20 6.71
CA SER A 67 1.45 14.15 7.82
C SER A 67 0.49 15.33 7.57
N LYS A 68 0.17 15.61 6.30
CA LYS A 68 -0.79 16.65 5.90
C LYS A 68 -2.25 16.19 6.01
N GLY A 69 -2.52 14.95 6.41
CA GLY A 69 -3.86 14.37 6.44
C GLY A 69 -4.42 14.13 5.04
N GLY A 70 -5.48 13.32 4.93
CA GLY A 70 -6.14 13.03 3.66
C GLY A 70 -5.58 11.79 2.93
N GLY A 71 -6.40 11.21 2.05
CA GLY A 71 -6.09 9.95 1.35
C GLY A 71 -5.05 10.10 0.24
N HIS A 72 -3.82 10.48 0.58
CA HIS A 72 -2.78 10.81 -0.38
C HIS A 72 -2.11 9.60 -1.02
N THR A 73 -1.79 9.69 -2.31
CA THR A 73 -1.10 8.63 -3.05
C THR A 73 0.41 8.77 -2.89
N TRP A 74 1.07 7.64 -2.70
CA TRP A 74 2.52 7.55 -2.60
C TRP A 74 3.10 6.98 -3.89
N ARG A 75 4.24 7.52 -4.31
CA ARG A 75 5.02 7.01 -5.45
C ARG A 75 6.42 6.70 -4.98
N LYS A 76 7.02 5.65 -5.55
CA LYS A 76 8.44 5.38 -5.34
C LYS A 76 9.25 6.47 -6.03
N ASN A 77 10.15 7.10 -5.28
CA ASN A 77 11.17 8.00 -5.82
C ASN A 77 12.42 7.21 -6.18
#